data_AF-A0A2A4R742-F1
#
_entry.id   AF-A0A2A4R742-F1
#
_cell.length_a   1.000
_cell.length_b   1.000
_cell.length_c   1.000
_cell.angle_alpha   90.00
_cell.angle_beta   90.00
_cell.angle_gamma   90.00
#
_symmetry.space_group_name_H-M   'P 1'
#
loop_
_entity.id
_entity.type
_entity.pdbx_description
1 polymer ?
#
loop_
_entity_poly.entity_id
_entity_poly.type
_entity_poly.pdbx_seq_one_letter_code
_entity_poly.pdbx_strand_id
1 'polypeptide(L)'
;MSESKTYEGKFASIIGSEQAEPANIVIFGATGDLTKRKLLPALAHMHRWNLLGPHSRIIGVIRADWSKSGWINYVHDQLLQYFPDAILNPRSWQRIAAKLELVTGDLTDPALYKKLADVLREMNGKSNALFYLAIPPEWYECVAKNLKQAGLADETAGFRRIVVEKPFGMNLESAQGLNQSLQNYFDESQIYRIDHYLGKESVQNLMVFRFANAVLEPLWNRNYIDHVQISVSESLGIGYRAGYYETSGALKENLG
;
A
#
# COMPACT_ATOMS: atom_id res chain seq x y z
N MET A 1 -11.49 -24.85 20.09
CA MET A 1 -10.26 -24.71 19.25
C MET A 1 -10.44 -25.14 17.78
N SER A 2 -11.63 -25.60 17.35
CA SER A 2 -11.90 -26.00 15.95
C SER A 2 -12.69 -24.99 15.12
N GLU A 3 -13.37 -24.01 15.72
CA GLU A 3 -14.19 -23.04 14.96
C GLU A 3 -13.41 -21.88 14.32
N SER A 4 -12.27 -21.43 14.86
CA SER A 4 -11.54 -20.28 14.29
C SER A 4 -10.87 -20.58 12.94
N LYS A 5 -10.44 -21.83 12.72
CA LYS A 5 -9.85 -22.28 11.45
C LYS A 5 -10.86 -22.24 10.30
N THR A 6 -12.13 -22.49 10.59
CA THR A 6 -13.21 -22.55 9.59
C THR A 6 -13.61 -21.15 9.10
N TYR A 7 -13.49 -20.13 9.95
CA TYR A 7 -13.75 -18.73 9.59
C TYR A 7 -12.59 -18.10 8.81
N GLU A 8 -11.33 -18.40 9.18
CA GLU A 8 -10.14 -17.91 8.48
C GLU A 8 -10.05 -18.43 7.03
N GLY A 9 -10.40 -19.70 6.80
CA GLY A 9 -10.49 -20.26 5.44
C GLY A 9 -11.66 -19.71 4.61
N LYS A 10 -12.78 -19.35 5.25
CA LYS A 10 -13.94 -18.76 4.56
C LYS A 10 -13.66 -17.34 4.05
N PHE A 11 -12.98 -16.49 4.82
CA PHE A 11 -12.65 -15.13 4.38
C PHE A 11 -11.68 -15.13 3.19
N ALA A 12 -10.61 -15.94 3.20
CA ALA A 12 -9.71 -16.07 2.06
C ALA A 12 -10.44 -16.55 0.78
N SER A 13 -11.43 -17.43 0.93
CA SER A 13 -12.26 -17.89 -0.19
C SER A 13 -13.21 -16.83 -0.76
N ILE A 14 -13.63 -15.84 0.05
CA ILE A 14 -14.55 -14.76 -0.36
C ILE A 14 -13.84 -13.73 -1.24
N ILE A 15 -12.53 -13.51 -1.04
CA ILE A 15 -11.72 -12.54 -1.81
C ILE A 15 -11.07 -13.22 -3.05
N GLY A 16 -11.26 -14.53 -3.24
CA GLY A 16 -10.63 -15.28 -4.34
C GLY A 16 -9.09 -15.26 -4.29
N SER A 17 -8.48 -14.94 -3.15
CA SER A 17 -7.04 -14.68 -3.07
C SER A 17 -6.27 -15.94 -2.70
N GLU A 18 -5.56 -16.49 -3.69
CA GLU A 18 -4.41 -17.35 -3.42
C GLU A 18 -3.38 -16.58 -2.56
N GLN A 19 -2.63 -17.31 -1.73
CA GLN A 19 -1.56 -16.72 -0.95
C GLN A 19 -0.55 -16.03 -1.87
N ALA A 20 -0.25 -14.76 -1.62
CA ALA A 20 0.63 -13.99 -2.49
C ALA A 20 2.05 -14.57 -2.53
N GLU A 21 2.72 -14.46 -3.70
CA GLU A 21 4.15 -14.77 -3.81
C GLU A 21 4.94 -13.99 -2.74
N PRO A 22 5.98 -14.59 -2.12
CA PRO A 22 6.84 -13.88 -1.19
C PRO A 22 7.49 -12.65 -1.83
N ALA A 23 7.52 -11.54 -1.08
CA ALA A 23 8.08 -10.28 -1.56
C ALA A 23 8.76 -9.49 -0.45
N ASN A 24 9.73 -8.65 -0.85
CA ASN A 24 10.33 -7.62 -0.03
C ASN A 24 9.42 -6.40 -0.08
N ILE A 25 8.68 -6.13 1.01
CA ILE A 25 7.77 -5.00 1.12
C ILE A 25 8.54 -3.85 1.77
N VAL A 26 8.98 -2.90 0.97
CA VAL A 26 9.74 -1.72 1.41
C VAL A 26 8.76 -0.57 1.63
N ILE A 27 8.79 0.03 2.81
CA ILE A 27 7.93 1.16 3.16
C ILE A 27 8.80 2.39 3.39
N PHE A 28 8.79 3.32 2.44
CA PHE A 28 9.34 4.66 2.63
C PHE A 28 8.41 5.47 3.51
N GLY A 29 8.95 6.20 4.50
CA GLY A 29 8.11 6.89 5.48
C GLY A 29 7.50 5.94 6.50
N ALA A 30 8.28 4.95 6.96
CA ALA A 30 7.77 3.85 7.79
C ALA A 30 7.22 4.30 9.16
N THR A 31 7.54 5.52 9.62
CA THR A 31 7.03 6.12 10.87
C THR A 31 5.88 7.13 10.65
N GLY A 32 5.45 7.32 9.40
CA GLY A 32 4.38 8.25 9.03
C GLY A 32 2.98 7.82 9.49
N ASP A 33 2.04 8.76 9.47
CA ASP A 33 0.66 8.54 9.95
C ASP A 33 -0.09 7.46 9.16
N LEU A 34 0.07 7.46 7.84
CA LEU A 34 -0.50 6.43 6.96
C LEU A 34 0.04 5.04 7.32
N THR A 35 1.35 4.93 7.52
CA THR A 35 2.00 3.65 7.82
C THR A 35 1.48 3.06 9.12
N LYS A 36 1.48 3.83 10.21
CA LYS A 36 1.08 3.32 11.54
C LYS A 36 -0.41 3.03 11.65
N ARG A 37 -1.27 3.80 10.97
CA ARG A 37 -2.75 3.66 11.08
C ARG A 37 -3.36 2.71 10.07
N LYS A 38 -2.70 2.49 8.93
CA LYS A 38 -3.26 1.70 7.81
C LYS A 38 -2.33 0.58 7.36
N LEU A 39 -1.09 0.87 6.98
CA LEU A 39 -0.22 -0.14 6.37
C LEU A 39 0.21 -1.24 7.33
N LEU A 40 0.71 -0.89 8.51
CA LEU A 40 1.13 -1.88 9.51
C LEU A 40 -0.05 -2.76 9.97
N PRO A 41 -1.24 -2.20 10.32
CA PRO A 41 -2.43 -3.00 10.58
C PRO A 41 -2.83 -3.91 9.42
N ALA A 42 -2.82 -3.40 8.18
CA ALA A 42 -3.18 -4.19 7.00
C ALA A 42 -2.22 -5.37 6.79
N LEU A 43 -0.91 -5.14 6.90
CA LEU A 43 0.11 -6.20 6.80
C LEU A 43 -0.02 -7.23 7.92
N ALA A 44 -0.36 -6.80 9.14
CA ALA A 44 -0.62 -7.69 10.25
C ALA A 44 -1.89 -8.55 10.02
N HIS A 45 -2.96 -7.96 9.48
CA HIS A 45 -4.15 -8.68 9.02
C HIS A 45 -3.81 -9.72 7.96
N MET A 46 -3.09 -9.33 6.91
CA MET A 46 -2.66 -10.23 5.84
C MET A 46 -1.80 -11.37 6.38
N HIS A 47 -0.93 -11.10 7.36
CA HIS A 47 -0.15 -12.15 8.01
C HIS A 47 -1.03 -13.13 8.80
N ARG A 48 -1.97 -12.62 9.61
CA ARG A 48 -2.88 -13.44 10.41
C ARG A 48 -3.75 -14.35 9.54
N TRP A 49 -4.19 -13.85 8.40
CA TRP A 49 -5.03 -14.61 7.45
C TRP A 49 -4.23 -15.41 6.42
N ASN A 50 -2.91 -15.56 6.59
CA ASN A 50 -2.02 -16.26 5.65
C ASN A 50 -2.05 -15.73 4.21
N LEU A 51 -2.49 -14.49 3.99
CA LEU A 51 -2.48 -13.82 2.69
C LEU A 51 -1.09 -13.27 2.34
N LEU A 52 -0.30 -12.94 3.36
CA LEU A 52 1.10 -12.56 3.17
C LEU A 52 1.96 -13.80 2.96
N GLY A 53 2.78 -13.80 1.91
CA GLY A 53 3.74 -14.87 1.63
C GLY A 53 4.60 -15.24 2.86
N PRO A 54 4.85 -16.53 3.11
CA PRO A 54 5.49 -16.99 4.35
C PRO A 54 6.91 -16.46 4.53
N HIS A 55 7.63 -16.19 3.44
CA HIS A 55 8.98 -15.63 3.45
C HIS A 55 9.04 -14.11 3.24
N SER A 56 7.90 -13.44 3.02
CA SER A 56 7.86 -11.99 2.82
C SER A 56 8.46 -11.25 4.00
N ARG A 57 9.10 -10.12 3.68
CA ARG A 57 9.75 -9.22 4.65
C ARG A 57 9.13 -7.84 4.56
N ILE A 58 9.15 -7.12 5.68
CA ILE A 58 8.65 -5.75 5.78
C ILE A 58 9.86 -4.90 6.19
N ILE A 59 10.32 -4.08 5.26
CA ILE A 59 11.54 -3.27 5.38
C ILE A 59 11.09 -1.82 5.56
N GLY A 60 11.26 -1.27 6.76
CA GLY A 60 11.04 0.15 7.00
C GLY A 60 12.23 0.97 6.50
N VAL A 61 11.96 2.03 5.75
CA VAL A 61 12.96 3.04 5.40
C VAL A 61 12.67 4.30 6.22
N ILE A 62 13.63 4.66 7.08
CA ILE A 62 13.52 5.76 8.05
C ILE A 62 14.77 6.63 7.95
N ARG A 63 14.68 7.89 8.40
CA ARG A 63 15.85 8.76 8.58
C ARG A 63 16.85 8.14 9.57
N ALA A 64 18.07 8.68 9.58
CA ALA A 64 19.10 8.30 10.54
C ALA A 64 18.58 8.40 12.01
N ASP A 65 19.25 7.70 12.93
CA ASP A 65 18.97 7.64 14.39
C ASP A 65 18.10 6.47 14.88
N TRP A 66 17.71 5.55 13.99
CA TRP A 66 16.93 4.37 14.38
C TRP A 66 17.77 3.09 14.39
N SER A 67 17.63 2.32 15.47
CA SER A 67 18.12 0.94 15.53
C SER A 67 17.03 -0.04 15.07
N LYS A 68 17.43 -1.23 14.61
CA LYS A 68 16.47 -2.29 14.26
C LYS A 68 15.58 -2.68 15.43
N SER A 69 16.13 -2.76 16.65
CA SER A 69 15.35 -3.02 17.86
C SER A 69 14.36 -1.89 18.15
N GLY A 70 14.78 -0.64 17.97
CA GLY A 70 13.89 0.52 18.08
C GLY A 70 12.72 0.46 17.08
N TRP A 71 12.99 0.09 15.83
CA TRP A 71 11.97 -0.11 14.81
C TRP A 71 10.97 -1.21 15.20
N ILE A 72 11.46 -2.37 15.65
CA ILE A 72 10.60 -3.49 16.07
C ILE A 72 9.70 -3.08 17.24
N ASN A 73 10.25 -2.37 18.24
CA ASN A 73 9.49 -1.86 19.38
C ASN A 73 8.45 -0.83 18.95
N TYR A 74 8.82 0.09 18.05
CA TYR A 74 7.87 1.05 17.50
C TYR A 74 6.70 0.35 16.78
N VAL A 75 6.97 -0.62 15.92
CA VAL A 75 5.92 -1.39 15.22
C VAL A 75 5.02 -2.11 16.22
N HIS A 76 5.59 -2.70 17.27
CA HIS A 76 4.82 -3.34 18.34
C HIS A 76 3.83 -2.35 18.97
N ASP A 77 4.32 -1.17 19.38
CA ASP A 77 3.50 -0.18 20.08
C ASP A 77 2.42 0.42 19.18
N GLN A 78 2.72 0.64 17.89
CA GLN A 78 1.72 1.11 16.94
C GLN A 78 0.66 0.03 16.67
N LEU A 79 1.04 -1.24 16.56
CA LEU A 79 0.07 -2.32 16.43
C LEU A 79 -0.75 -2.48 17.71
N LEU A 80 -0.18 -2.31 18.91
CA LEU A 80 -0.95 -2.31 20.16
C LEU A 80 -2.03 -1.23 20.15
N GLN A 81 -1.71 -0.05 19.63
CA GLN A 81 -2.62 1.09 19.59
C GLN A 81 -3.72 0.93 18.53
N TYR A 82 -3.37 0.55 17.31
CA TYR A 82 -4.31 0.57 16.17
C TYR A 82 -4.89 -0.79 15.81
N PHE A 83 -4.25 -1.89 16.22
CA PHE A 83 -4.69 -3.25 15.93
C PHE A 83 -4.20 -4.29 16.97
N PRO A 84 -4.64 -4.19 18.24
CA PRO A 84 -4.11 -5.00 19.35
C PRO A 84 -4.24 -6.50 19.10
N ASP A 85 -5.29 -6.93 18.41
CA ASP A 85 -5.54 -8.33 18.05
C ASP A 85 -4.37 -9.03 17.34
N ALA A 86 -3.54 -8.30 16.58
CA ALA A 86 -2.37 -8.87 15.92
C ALA A 86 -1.29 -9.36 16.91
N ILE A 87 -1.21 -8.73 18.08
CA ILE A 87 -0.09 -8.86 19.02
C ILE A 87 -0.49 -9.51 20.36
N LEU A 88 -1.79 -9.64 20.65
CA LEU A 88 -2.29 -10.30 21.88
C LEU A 88 -1.72 -11.71 22.08
N ASN A 89 -1.34 -12.40 20.99
CA ASN A 89 -0.63 -13.66 21.04
C ASN A 89 0.88 -13.44 20.84
N PRO A 90 1.74 -13.71 21.86
CA PRO A 90 3.19 -13.53 21.75
C PRO A 90 3.83 -14.28 20.57
N ARG A 91 3.30 -15.46 20.23
CA ARG A 91 3.80 -16.26 19.08
C ARG A 91 3.42 -15.63 17.75
N SER A 92 2.26 -14.96 17.66
CA SER A 92 1.86 -14.19 16.48
C SER A 92 2.79 -13.00 16.28
N TRP A 93 3.03 -12.24 17.34
CA TRP A 93 3.96 -11.10 17.30
C TRP A 93 5.36 -11.53 16.89
N GLN A 94 5.92 -12.59 17.47
CA GLN A 94 7.26 -13.10 17.10
C GLN A 94 7.38 -13.41 15.60
N ARG A 95 6.32 -13.96 14.98
CA ARG A 95 6.30 -14.24 13.53
C ARG A 95 6.26 -12.97 12.68
N ILE A 96 5.55 -11.94 13.13
CA ILE A 96 5.55 -10.61 12.47
C ILE A 96 6.92 -9.95 12.66
N ALA A 97 7.43 -9.89 13.89
CA ALA A 97 8.70 -9.28 14.22
C ALA A 97 9.87 -9.89 13.46
N ALA A 98 9.86 -11.21 13.24
CA ALA A 98 10.87 -11.91 12.44
C ALA A 98 10.92 -11.48 10.96
N LYS A 99 9.85 -10.83 10.45
CA LYS A 99 9.78 -10.28 9.09
C LYS A 99 10.27 -8.84 9.01
N LEU A 100 10.40 -8.15 10.14
CA LEU A 100 10.73 -6.73 10.19
C LEU A 100 12.22 -6.50 9.99
N GLU A 101 12.52 -5.58 9.10
CA GLU A 101 13.84 -5.05 8.84
C GLU A 101 13.81 -3.53 8.79
N LEU A 102 15.00 -2.95 8.93
CA LEU A 102 15.18 -1.51 8.91
C LEU A 102 16.35 -1.16 7.98
N VAL A 103 16.12 -0.15 7.15
CA VAL A 103 17.18 0.56 6.43
C VAL A 103 17.07 2.04 6.81
N THR A 104 18.18 2.64 7.24
CA THR A 104 18.22 4.05 7.61
C THR A 104 19.05 4.85 6.62
N GLY A 105 18.57 6.04 6.26
CA GLY A 105 19.32 6.97 5.42
C GLY A 105 18.48 8.15 4.95
N ASP A 106 19.12 9.05 4.21
CA ASP A 106 18.46 10.17 3.55
C ASP A 106 17.92 9.73 2.18
N LEU A 107 16.73 10.20 1.80
CA LEU A 107 16.11 9.86 0.52
C LEU A 107 16.88 10.42 -0.68
N THR A 108 17.67 11.47 -0.48
CA THR A 108 18.54 12.07 -1.50
C THR A 108 19.87 11.33 -1.67
N ASP A 109 20.27 10.51 -0.70
CA ASP A 109 21.57 9.85 -0.67
C ASP A 109 21.54 8.51 -1.42
N PRO A 110 22.28 8.35 -2.53
CA PRO A 110 22.37 7.08 -3.25
C PRO A 110 22.86 5.90 -2.38
N ALA A 111 23.60 6.16 -1.30
CA ALA A 111 24.06 5.10 -0.40
C ALA A 111 22.91 4.39 0.32
N LEU A 112 21.77 5.07 0.55
CA LEU A 112 20.56 4.45 1.09
C LEU A 112 20.08 3.31 0.19
N TYR A 113 20.06 3.55 -1.12
CA TYR A 113 19.50 2.63 -2.11
C TYR A 113 20.43 1.44 -2.36
N LYS A 114 21.74 1.63 -2.24
CA LYS A 114 22.71 0.53 -2.20
C LYS A 114 22.48 -0.38 -0.99
N LYS A 115 22.37 0.21 0.22
CA LYS A 115 22.03 -0.56 1.43
C LYS A 115 20.69 -1.28 1.30
N LEU A 116 19.71 -0.65 0.66
CA LEU A 116 18.41 -1.27 0.40
C LEU A 116 18.56 -2.50 -0.50
N ALA A 117 19.34 -2.40 -1.58
CA ALA A 117 19.62 -3.51 -2.47
C ALA A 117 20.27 -4.69 -1.74
N ASP A 118 21.23 -4.42 -0.86
CA ASP A 118 21.92 -5.44 -0.05
C ASP A 118 20.97 -6.15 0.94
N VAL A 119 19.91 -5.46 1.39
CA VAL A 119 18.93 -6.02 2.34
C VAL A 119 17.85 -6.84 1.63
N LEU A 120 17.58 -6.60 0.34
CA LEU A 120 16.61 -7.40 -0.40
C LEU A 120 17.06 -8.86 -0.45
N ARG A 121 16.12 -9.78 -0.21
CA ARG A 121 16.39 -11.22 -0.27
C ARG A 121 15.68 -11.85 -1.46
N GLU A 122 16.36 -12.82 -2.03
CA GLU A 122 15.74 -13.76 -2.94
C GLU A 122 14.87 -14.77 -2.17
N MET A 123 13.68 -15.04 -2.69
CA MET A 123 12.69 -15.96 -2.15
C MET A 123 12.14 -16.77 -3.32
N ASN A 124 12.29 -18.10 -3.28
CA ASN A 124 11.84 -19.01 -4.34
C ASN A 124 12.39 -18.65 -5.74
N GLY A 125 13.67 -18.31 -5.86
CA GLY A 125 14.27 -17.96 -7.16
C GLY A 125 13.99 -16.52 -7.63
N LYS A 126 13.23 -15.74 -6.85
CA LYS A 126 12.85 -14.36 -7.20
C LYS A 126 13.12 -13.41 -6.03
N SER A 127 13.72 -12.27 -6.28
CA SER A 127 13.86 -11.16 -5.34
C SER A 127 12.74 -10.14 -5.54
N ASN A 128 11.47 -10.56 -5.55
CA ASN A 128 10.31 -9.68 -5.72
C ASN A 128 10.35 -8.49 -4.74
N ALA A 129 10.06 -7.28 -5.22
CA ALA A 129 10.08 -6.07 -4.38
C ALA A 129 8.88 -5.14 -4.66
N LEU A 130 8.24 -4.70 -3.58
CA LEU A 130 7.20 -3.68 -3.58
C LEU A 130 7.69 -2.47 -2.78
N PHE A 131 7.77 -1.32 -3.42
CA PHE A 131 8.21 -0.05 -2.83
C PHE A 131 7.00 0.84 -2.57
N TYR A 132 6.53 0.88 -1.32
CA TYR A 132 5.43 1.72 -0.90
C TYR A 132 5.93 3.11 -0.50
N LEU A 133 5.51 4.14 -1.22
CA LEU A 133 5.88 5.53 -0.95
C LEU A 133 4.88 6.19 0.00
N ALA A 134 4.94 5.85 1.28
CA ALA A 134 4.17 6.52 2.35
C ALA A 134 4.85 7.83 2.79
N ILE A 135 5.22 8.64 1.81
CA ILE A 135 5.92 9.92 1.93
C ILE A 135 5.19 11.00 1.12
N PRO A 136 5.48 12.29 1.33
CA PRO A 136 4.90 13.35 0.55
C PRO A 136 5.24 13.26 -0.97
N PRO A 137 4.33 13.66 -1.88
CA PRO A 137 4.51 13.50 -3.32
C PRO A 137 5.76 14.17 -3.91
N GLU A 138 6.25 15.25 -3.29
CA GLU A 138 7.48 15.93 -3.74
C GLU A 138 8.73 15.03 -3.67
N TRP A 139 8.68 13.93 -2.91
CA TRP A 139 9.76 12.96 -2.81
C TRP A 139 9.66 11.80 -3.81
N TYR A 140 8.53 11.65 -4.52
CA TYR A 140 8.30 10.49 -5.38
C TYR A 140 9.30 10.38 -6.51
N GLU A 141 9.56 11.47 -7.22
CA GLU A 141 10.55 11.49 -8.31
C GLU A 141 11.96 11.20 -7.78
N CYS A 142 12.34 11.81 -6.66
CA CYS A 142 13.63 11.59 -6.03
C CYS A 142 13.85 10.11 -5.70
N VAL A 143 12.86 9.47 -5.08
CA VAL A 143 12.92 8.05 -4.73
C VAL A 143 12.91 7.16 -5.96
N ALA A 144 12.04 7.42 -6.93
CA ALA A 144 11.95 6.63 -8.16
C ALA A 144 13.25 6.67 -8.96
N LYS A 145 13.84 7.85 -9.11
CA LYS A 145 15.13 8.06 -9.77
C LYS A 145 16.24 7.26 -9.10
N ASN A 146 16.36 7.36 -7.78
CA ASN A 146 17.41 6.68 -7.04
C ASN A 146 17.23 5.16 -7.02
N LEU A 147 15.98 4.66 -6.96
CA LEU A 147 15.67 3.24 -7.13
C LEU A 147 16.15 2.74 -8.50
N LYS A 148 15.85 3.47 -9.59
CA LYS A 148 16.32 3.12 -10.93
C LYS A 148 17.84 3.11 -11.03
N GLN A 149 18.51 4.14 -10.49
CA GLN A 149 19.98 4.22 -10.51
C GLN A 149 20.66 3.10 -9.71
N ALA A 150 20.01 2.58 -8.68
CA ALA A 150 20.48 1.43 -7.92
C ALA A 150 20.14 0.08 -8.56
N GLY A 151 19.51 0.05 -9.75
CA GLY A 151 19.05 -1.18 -10.41
C GLY A 151 17.83 -1.82 -9.73
N LEU A 152 17.17 -1.10 -8.82
CA LEU A 152 16.03 -1.59 -8.05
C LEU A 152 14.69 -1.44 -8.78
N ALA A 153 14.68 -0.87 -9.98
CA ALA A 153 13.48 -0.78 -10.83
C ALA A 153 13.43 -1.85 -11.93
N ASP A 154 14.54 -2.56 -12.17
CA ASP A 154 14.62 -3.55 -13.25
C ASP A 154 14.05 -4.92 -12.80
N GLU A 155 13.22 -5.54 -13.64
CA GLU A 155 12.55 -6.80 -13.31
C GLU A 155 13.38 -8.07 -13.59
N THR A 156 14.71 -7.94 -13.64
CA THR A 156 15.64 -9.04 -13.97
C THR A 156 15.62 -10.17 -12.95
N ALA A 157 15.34 -9.86 -11.68
CA ALA A 157 15.34 -10.80 -10.57
C ALA A 157 13.93 -11.04 -9.98
N GLY A 158 12.87 -10.68 -10.69
CA GLY A 158 11.48 -10.72 -10.20
C GLY A 158 10.81 -9.36 -10.27
N PHE A 159 9.54 -9.27 -9.89
CA PHE A 159 8.78 -8.03 -10.09
C PHE A 159 9.37 -6.86 -9.30
N ARG A 160 9.23 -5.64 -9.85
CA ARG A 160 9.50 -4.38 -9.16
C ARG A 160 8.27 -3.51 -9.27
N ARG A 161 7.63 -3.24 -8.14
CA ARG A 161 6.39 -2.45 -8.13
C ARG A 161 6.56 -1.25 -7.22
N ILE A 162 6.17 -0.08 -7.70
CA ILE A 162 6.15 1.14 -6.93
C ILE A 162 4.70 1.52 -6.63
N VAL A 163 4.41 1.76 -5.36
CA VAL A 163 3.08 2.13 -4.88
C VAL A 163 3.12 3.58 -4.43
N VAL A 164 2.28 4.41 -5.02
CA VAL A 164 2.17 5.84 -4.73
C VAL A 164 0.77 6.20 -4.26
N GLU A 165 0.68 7.17 -3.36
CA GLU A 165 -0.56 7.65 -2.76
C GLU A 165 -0.96 9.00 -3.34
N LYS A 166 -2.23 9.34 -3.17
CA LYS A 166 -2.74 10.67 -3.48
C LYS A 166 -2.14 11.74 -2.55
N PRO A 167 -2.03 13.00 -2.97
CA PRO A 167 -2.51 13.57 -4.24
C PRO A 167 -1.57 13.29 -5.42
N PHE A 168 -2.13 12.93 -6.57
CA PHE A 168 -1.39 12.77 -7.83
C PHE A 168 -1.18 14.10 -8.54
N GLY A 169 -0.78 15.14 -7.82
CA GLY A 169 -0.77 16.53 -8.31
C GLY A 169 -2.01 17.33 -7.89
N MET A 170 -1.97 18.63 -8.14
CA MET A 170 -2.98 19.61 -7.70
C MET A 170 -3.86 20.13 -8.83
N ASN A 171 -3.49 19.82 -10.08
CA ASN A 171 -4.19 20.16 -11.33
C ASN A 171 -3.75 19.18 -12.42
N LEU A 172 -4.37 19.26 -13.61
CA LEU A 172 -4.05 18.38 -14.74
C LEU A 172 -2.56 18.40 -15.11
N GLU A 173 -1.95 19.58 -15.17
CA GLU A 173 -0.55 19.76 -15.57
C GLU A 173 0.41 19.09 -14.58
N SER A 174 0.25 19.36 -13.28
CA SER A 174 1.07 18.73 -12.22
C SER A 174 0.85 17.22 -12.14
N ALA A 175 -0.37 16.74 -12.43
CA ALA A 175 -0.66 15.31 -12.48
C ALA A 175 0.04 14.62 -13.66
N GLN A 176 -0.02 15.23 -14.85
CA GLN A 176 0.72 14.77 -16.02
C GLN A 176 2.23 14.81 -15.78
N GLY A 177 2.73 15.86 -15.14
CA GLY A 177 4.14 16.01 -14.78
C GLY A 177 4.62 14.92 -13.83
N LEU A 178 3.88 14.65 -12.75
CA LEU A 178 4.18 13.55 -11.82
C LEU A 178 4.12 12.19 -12.52
N ASN A 179 3.12 12.00 -13.39
CA ASN A 179 2.97 10.75 -14.12
C ASN A 179 4.17 10.49 -15.04
N GLN A 180 4.55 11.51 -15.81
CA GLN A 180 5.68 11.42 -16.73
C GLN A 180 7.00 11.23 -15.97
N SER A 181 7.19 11.89 -14.81
CA SER A 181 8.41 11.73 -14.03
C SER A 181 8.58 10.32 -13.48
N LEU A 182 7.51 9.67 -13.02
CA LEU A 182 7.54 8.26 -12.62
C LEU A 182 7.78 7.31 -13.80
N GLN A 183 7.15 7.56 -14.94
CA GLN A 183 7.29 6.76 -16.15
C GLN A 183 8.70 6.83 -16.78
N ASN A 184 9.50 7.85 -16.43
CA ASN A 184 10.91 7.90 -16.82
C ASN A 184 11.77 6.83 -16.12
N TYR A 185 11.28 6.25 -15.01
CA TYR A 185 12.05 5.34 -14.16
C TYR A 185 11.42 3.95 -14.04
N PHE A 186 10.10 3.85 -14.15
CA PHE A 186 9.32 2.62 -14.07
C PHE A 186 8.39 2.50 -15.28
N ASP A 187 8.19 1.29 -15.77
CA ASP A 187 7.14 1.01 -16.75
C ASP A 187 5.76 1.15 -16.11
N GLU A 188 4.74 1.50 -16.90
CA GLU A 188 3.38 1.74 -16.36
C GLU A 188 2.81 0.53 -15.61
N SER A 189 3.14 -0.69 -16.04
CA SER A 189 2.72 -1.94 -15.37
C SER A 189 3.32 -2.13 -13.96
N GLN A 190 4.37 -1.39 -13.63
CA GLN A 190 5.05 -1.39 -12.34
C GLN A 190 4.49 -0.35 -11.37
N ILE A 191 3.70 0.62 -11.86
CA ILE A 191 3.24 1.78 -11.07
C ILE A 191 1.82 1.53 -10.58
N TYR A 192 1.66 1.48 -9.25
CA TYR A 192 0.39 1.25 -8.57
C TYR A 192 -0.03 2.54 -7.86
N ARG A 193 -1.03 3.21 -8.42
CA ARG A 193 -1.61 4.43 -7.86
C ARG A 193 -2.78 4.05 -6.95
N ILE A 194 -2.65 4.33 -5.66
CA ILE A 194 -3.67 3.95 -4.68
C ILE A 194 -4.81 4.95 -4.70
N ASP A 195 -6.00 4.43 -5.00
CA ASP A 195 -7.26 5.02 -4.60
C ASP A 195 -7.99 4.04 -3.68
N HIS A 196 -8.03 4.39 -2.39
CA HIS A 196 -8.68 3.60 -1.35
C HIS A 196 -10.19 3.36 -1.57
N TYR A 197 -10.87 4.11 -2.45
CA TYR A 197 -12.25 3.79 -2.84
C TYR A 197 -12.34 2.55 -3.73
N LEU A 198 -11.36 2.30 -4.60
CA LEU A 198 -11.33 1.12 -5.49
C LEU A 198 -11.16 -0.20 -4.73
N GLY A 199 -10.68 -0.15 -3.49
CA GLY A 199 -10.56 -1.29 -2.59
C GLY A 199 -11.84 -1.62 -1.81
N LYS A 200 -12.90 -0.80 -1.91
CA LYS A 200 -14.16 -1.04 -1.19
C LYS A 200 -14.98 -2.11 -1.91
N GLU A 201 -15.49 -3.07 -1.14
CA GLU A 201 -16.28 -4.20 -1.65
C GLU A 201 -17.45 -3.76 -2.54
N SER A 202 -18.14 -2.69 -2.19
CA SER A 202 -19.23 -2.13 -2.99
C SER A 202 -18.79 -1.63 -4.37
N VAL A 203 -17.57 -1.10 -4.50
CA VAL A 203 -17.00 -0.62 -5.77
C VAL A 203 -16.53 -1.81 -6.62
N GLN A 204 -15.89 -2.81 -6.03
CA GLN A 204 -15.49 -4.02 -6.75
C GLN A 204 -16.70 -4.82 -7.24
N ASN A 205 -17.75 -4.91 -6.43
CA ASN A 205 -18.99 -5.59 -6.77
C ASN A 205 -19.78 -4.91 -7.89
N LEU A 206 -19.52 -3.62 -8.21
CA LEU A 206 -20.16 -2.95 -9.34
C LEU A 206 -19.83 -3.64 -10.67
N MET A 207 -18.60 -4.11 -10.85
CA MET A 207 -18.17 -4.82 -12.05
C MET A 207 -18.91 -6.16 -12.18
N VAL A 208 -19.03 -6.90 -11.09
CA VAL A 208 -19.81 -8.15 -11.04
C VAL A 208 -21.29 -7.86 -11.31
N PHE A 209 -21.85 -6.83 -10.68
CA PHE A 209 -23.25 -6.46 -10.86
C PHE A 209 -23.59 -6.10 -12.31
N ARG A 210 -22.75 -5.31 -12.97
CA ARG A 210 -22.96 -4.89 -14.36
C ARG A 210 -22.78 -6.01 -15.38
N PHE A 211 -21.76 -6.85 -15.23
CA PHE A 211 -21.35 -7.76 -16.31
C PHE A 211 -21.68 -9.23 -16.06
N ALA A 212 -21.92 -9.65 -14.82
CA ALA A 212 -22.28 -11.03 -14.51
C ALA A 212 -23.80 -11.30 -14.48
N ASN A 213 -24.63 -10.25 -14.60
CA ASN A 213 -26.08 -10.37 -14.54
C ASN A 213 -26.71 -10.16 -15.93
N ALA A 214 -27.06 -11.26 -16.60
CA ALA A 214 -27.68 -11.24 -17.93
C ALA A 214 -29.01 -10.45 -18.01
N VAL A 215 -29.67 -10.20 -16.88
CA VAL A 215 -30.89 -9.38 -16.80
C VAL A 215 -30.57 -7.88 -16.70
N LEU A 216 -29.47 -7.53 -16.04
CA LEU A 216 -29.13 -6.13 -15.75
C LEU A 216 -28.21 -5.52 -16.80
N GLU A 217 -27.36 -6.33 -17.44
CA GLU A 217 -26.46 -5.87 -18.52
C GLU A 217 -27.23 -5.18 -19.66
N PRO A 218 -28.36 -5.73 -20.19
CA PRO A 218 -29.12 -5.09 -21.27
C PRO A 218 -29.84 -3.81 -20.85
N LEU A 219 -30.05 -3.61 -19.54
CA LEU A 219 -30.69 -2.41 -18.97
C LEU A 219 -29.67 -1.31 -18.66
N TRP A 220 -28.37 -1.62 -18.70
CA TRP A 220 -27.32 -0.67 -18.36
C TRP A 220 -26.97 0.28 -19.53
N ASN A 221 -27.95 1.02 -20.03
CA ASN A 221 -27.76 1.99 -21.11
C ASN A 221 -28.78 3.13 -21.07
N ARG A 222 -28.55 4.15 -21.91
CA ARG A 222 -29.34 5.38 -21.97
C ARG A 222 -30.84 5.20 -22.30
N ASN A 223 -31.25 4.04 -22.79
CA ASN A 223 -32.66 3.80 -23.13
C ASN A 223 -33.48 3.39 -21.90
N TYR A 224 -32.82 2.92 -20.84
CA TYR A 224 -33.46 2.40 -19.63
C TYR A 224 -33.03 3.12 -18.35
N ILE A 225 -31.88 3.81 -18.36
CA ILE A 225 -31.38 4.61 -17.23
C ILE A 225 -31.74 6.07 -17.45
N ASP A 226 -32.50 6.65 -16.51
CA ASP A 226 -32.82 8.08 -16.46
C ASP A 226 -31.63 8.94 -16.00
N HIS A 227 -31.02 8.59 -14.85
CA HIS A 227 -29.81 9.24 -14.35
C HIS A 227 -28.96 8.30 -13.47
N VAL A 228 -27.71 8.69 -13.25
CA VAL A 228 -26.78 8.04 -12.31
C VAL A 228 -26.40 9.05 -11.24
N GLN A 229 -26.72 8.75 -9.99
CA GLN A 229 -26.34 9.58 -8.85
C GLN A 229 -25.21 8.93 -8.06
N ILE A 230 -24.14 9.68 -7.82
CA ILE A 230 -23.02 9.29 -6.96
C ILE A 230 -23.01 10.26 -5.77
N SER A 231 -23.19 9.74 -4.57
CA SER A 231 -23.20 10.54 -3.34
C SER A 231 -22.10 10.09 -2.40
N VAL A 232 -21.26 11.03 -2.00
CA VAL A 232 -20.22 10.86 -0.97
C VAL A 232 -20.58 11.79 0.17
N SER A 233 -20.99 11.22 1.30
CA SER A 233 -21.40 11.99 2.49
C SER A 233 -20.48 11.62 3.65
N GLU A 234 -19.84 12.63 4.25
CA GLU A 234 -18.99 12.46 5.43
C GLU A 234 -19.71 13.07 6.65
N SER A 235 -19.73 12.32 7.75
CA SER A 235 -20.35 12.76 9.01
C SER A 235 -19.38 13.48 9.94
N LEU A 236 -18.08 13.51 9.63
CA LEU A 236 -17.05 14.24 10.37
C LEU A 236 -16.88 15.66 9.80
N GLY A 237 -16.83 16.66 10.68
CA GLY A 237 -16.49 18.04 10.30
C GLY A 237 -15.00 18.21 9.95
N ILE A 238 -14.66 19.39 9.39
CA ILE A 238 -13.35 19.76 8.82
C ILE A 238 -12.16 19.55 9.80
N GLY A 239 -12.40 19.58 11.12
CA GLY A 239 -11.46 19.16 12.16
C GLY A 239 -10.01 19.63 11.97
N TYR A 240 -9.05 18.76 12.28
CA TYR A 240 -7.60 19.01 12.16
C TYR A 240 -7.08 19.09 10.71
N ARG A 241 -7.95 18.94 9.70
CA ARG A 241 -7.60 18.98 8.27
C ARG A 241 -7.86 20.33 7.62
N ALA A 242 -8.30 21.35 8.38
CA ALA A 242 -8.66 22.67 7.87
C ALA A 242 -7.64 23.27 6.88
N GLY A 243 -6.34 23.20 7.18
CA GLY A 243 -5.30 23.74 6.29
C GLY A 243 -5.12 22.99 4.96
N TYR A 244 -5.37 21.67 4.94
CA TYR A 244 -5.39 20.88 3.71
C TYR A 244 -6.70 21.06 2.94
N TYR A 245 -7.82 21.20 3.67
CA TYR A 245 -9.16 21.40 3.13
C TYR A 245 -9.32 22.77 2.44
N GLU A 246 -8.70 23.84 2.97
CA GLU A 246 -8.68 25.18 2.36
C GLU A 246 -8.03 25.21 0.98
N THR A 247 -7.02 24.36 0.74
CA THR A 247 -6.25 24.35 -0.52
C THR A 247 -6.74 23.30 -1.53
N SER A 248 -7.36 22.21 -1.07
CA SER A 248 -7.79 21.11 -1.93
C SER A 248 -9.30 21.12 -2.23
N GLY A 249 -10.15 21.48 -1.26
CA GLY A 249 -11.60 21.48 -1.39
C GLY A 249 -12.22 20.08 -1.53
N ALA A 250 -13.55 19.99 -1.33
CA ALA A 250 -14.29 18.72 -1.33
C ALA A 250 -14.17 17.93 -2.65
N LEU A 251 -13.96 18.61 -3.78
CA LEU A 251 -13.78 17.97 -5.09
C LEU A 251 -12.47 17.18 -5.16
N LYS A 252 -11.34 17.72 -4.67
CA LYS A 252 -10.04 17.02 -4.78
C LYS A 252 -9.83 15.97 -3.69
N GLU A 253 -10.44 16.13 -2.52
CA GLU A 253 -10.31 15.12 -1.46
C GLU A 253 -11.11 13.85 -1.78
N ASN A 254 -12.30 14.00 -2.37
CA ASN A 254 -13.24 12.90 -2.59
C ASN A 254 -13.30 12.36 -4.03
N LEU A 255 -12.90 13.13 -5.05
CA LEU A 255 -12.97 12.74 -6.47
C LEU A 255 -11.60 12.72 -7.18
N GLY A 256 -10.52 13.14 -6.50
CA GLY A 256 -9.18 13.30 -7.06
C GLY A 256 -8.22 12.17 -6.75
#